data_AF-A0A7C6FZ60-F1
#
_entry.id   AF-A0A7C6FZ60-F1
#
_cell.length_a   1.000
_cell.length_b   1.000
_cell.length_c   1.000
_cell.angle_alpha   90.00
_cell.angle_beta   90.00
_cell.angle_gamma   90.00
#
_symmetry.space_group_name_H-M   'P 1'
#
loop_
_entity.id
_entity.type
_entity.pdbx_description
1 polymer ?
#
loop_
_entity_poly.entity_id
_entity_poly.type
_entity_poly.pdbx_seq_one_letter_code
_entity_poly.pdbx_strand_id
1 'polypeptide(L)'
;MKLYIISSGKYGSRIVNSLAEMGLASSMVGLEELPEDLPEFIDDFEGYIPKSIPKADLILAVGLFGDINMIVPIIAEKSGAKSVIIPIHDPTQVPPGLQREIEESAPEVKMVFPKPFCTLEPVGDQYIDEFCQEFGKPEMEIESDGLVKKVTVKRTAPCGSTNYIAEHIEGIPADEVELEAGNKLHNYPCNASMATDPVVGDTILHLAGYQVKETVRRALGFAMKSAVVDHETCEASECQHECIKHCPQVQIGLDTVTLNENEQAVIDPASCGCCEICINECPYGSIEMEERKFTIE
;
A
#
# COMPACT_ATOMS: atom_id res chain seq x y z
N MET A 1 -1.63 22.00 1.11
CA MET A 1 -0.23 21.56 1.30
C MET A 1 0.64 21.88 0.08
N LYS A 2 1.93 22.22 0.27
CA LYS A 2 2.95 22.31 -0.80
C LYS A 2 3.67 20.98 -0.95
N LEU A 3 3.58 20.38 -2.13
CA LEU A 3 4.17 19.08 -2.46
C LEU A 3 5.42 19.25 -3.32
N TYR A 4 6.53 18.66 -2.91
CA TYR A 4 7.73 18.54 -3.73
C TYR A 4 7.98 17.09 -4.09
N ILE A 5 8.13 16.79 -5.38
CA ILE A 5 8.25 15.40 -5.85
C ILE A 5 9.68 15.15 -6.33
N ILE A 6 10.26 14.05 -5.87
CA ILE A 6 11.50 13.49 -6.39
C ILE A 6 11.10 12.17 -7.05
N SER A 7 11.40 12.03 -8.34
CA SER A 7 10.96 10.87 -9.11
C SER A 7 12.08 10.25 -9.92
N SER A 8 11.98 8.94 -10.17
CA SER A 8 12.83 8.24 -11.12
C SER A 8 12.07 7.11 -11.82
N GLY A 9 12.51 6.81 -13.04
CA GLY A 9 12.03 5.70 -13.85
C GLY A 9 10.54 5.73 -14.20
N LYS A 10 10.08 4.63 -14.80
CA LYS A 10 8.69 4.48 -15.27
C LYS A 10 7.66 4.51 -14.14
N TYR A 11 8.02 4.00 -12.96
CA TYR A 11 7.14 4.03 -11.81
C TYR A 11 6.90 5.47 -11.35
N GLY A 12 7.97 6.25 -11.16
CA GLY A 12 7.89 7.66 -10.76
C GLY A 12 7.05 8.49 -11.73
N SER A 13 7.34 8.41 -13.04
CA SER A 13 6.57 9.14 -14.05
C SER A 13 5.07 8.80 -14.03
N ARG A 14 4.72 7.53 -13.83
CA ARG A 14 3.31 7.11 -13.75
C ARG A 14 2.60 7.78 -12.57
N ILE A 15 3.23 7.75 -11.39
CA ILE A 15 2.65 8.36 -10.19
C ILE A 15 2.51 9.87 -10.38
N VAL A 16 3.56 10.56 -10.83
CA VAL A 16 3.53 12.02 -11.07
C VAL A 16 2.39 12.41 -12.01
N ASN A 17 2.27 11.73 -13.16
CA ASN A 17 1.21 12.00 -14.12
C ASN A 17 -0.18 11.77 -13.52
N SER A 18 -0.37 10.64 -12.82
CA SER A 18 -1.65 10.29 -12.21
C SER A 18 -2.07 11.32 -11.16
N LEU A 19 -1.15 11.73 -10.28
CA LEU A 19 -1.43 12.75 -9.26
C LEU A 19 -1.74 14.12 -9.87
N ALA A 20 -1.03 14.50 -10.94
CA ALA A 20 -1.28 15.76 -11.64
C ALA A 20 -2.67 15.77 -12.29
N GLU A 21 -3.06 14.69 -12.98
CA GLU A 21 -4.37 14.52 -13.61
C GLU A 21 -5.51 14.49 -12.58
N MET A 22 -5.27 13.91 -11.41
CA MET A 22 -6.24 13.81 -10.32
C MET A 22 -6.33 15.07 -9.43
N GLY A 23 -5.67 16.18 -9.82
CA GLY A 23 -5.90 17.49 -9.21
C GLY A 23 -4.80 18.01 -8.28
N LEU A 24 -3.70 17.26 -8.05
CA LEU A 24 -2.59 17.75 -7.21
C LEU A 24 -1.63 18.70 -7.94
N ALA A 25 -1.83 18.96 -9.23
CA ALA A 25 -0.95 19.83 -10.02
C ALA A 25 -0.76 21.22 -9.39
N SER A 26 -1.81 21.80 -8.79
CA SER A 26 -1.74 23.12 -8.13
C SER A 26 -0.96 23.10 -6.81
N SER A 27 -0.80 21.94 -6.20
CA SER A 27 -0.07 21.74 -4.94
C SER A 27 1.41 21.45 -5.18
N MET A 28 1.79 21.03 -6.40
CA MET A 28 3.17 20.72 -6.77
C MET A 28 4.00 22.00 -6.91
N VAL A 29 4.97 22.19 -6.00
CA VAL A 29 5.89 23.33 -6.01
C VAL A 29 7.20 23.05 -6.72
N GLY A 30 7.44 21.79 -7.10
CA GLY A 30 8.57 21.36 -7.89
C GLY A 30 8.52 19.87 -8.20
N LEU A 31 9.28 19.48 -9.22
CA LEU A 31 9.51 18.10 -9.62
C LEU A 31 11.00 17.98 -9.93
N GLU A 32 11.67 17.05 -9.26
CA GLU A 32 13.02 16.62 -9.61
C GLU A 32 12.96 15.23 -10.22
N GLU A 33 13.57 15.05 -11.38
CA GLU A 33 13.71 13.76 -12.06
C GLU A 33 15.16 13.31 -11.99
N LEU A 34 15.40 12.20 -11.29
CA LEU A 34 16.71 11.58 -11.21
C LEU A 34 16.88 10.50 -12.30
N PRO A 35 18.12 10.23 -12.74
CA PRO A 35 18.40 9.10 -13.62
C PRO A 35 17.98 7.76 -13.02
N GLU A 36 17.65 6.79 -13.88
CA GLU A 36 17.28 5.43 -13.48
C GLU A 36 18.50 4.51 -13.41
N ASP A 37 19.56 4.80 -14.17
CA ASP A 37 20.79 4.02 -14.30
C ASP A 37 21.86 4.43 -13.28
N LEU A 38 21.46 4.57 -12.02
CA LEU A 38 22.37 4.86 -10.91
C LEU A 38 22.97 3.58 -10.31
N PRO A 39 24.22 3.62 -9.84
CA PRO A 39 24.78 2.50 -9.09
C PRO A 39 24.04 2.32 -7.76
N GLU A 40 23.93 1.08 -7.28
CA GLU A 40 23.28 0.77 -5.99
C GLU A 40 23.99 1.44 -4.81
N PHE A 41 25.32 1.58 -4.90
CA PHE A 41 26.17 2.20 -3.90
C PHE A 41 26.70 3.54 -4.41
N ILE A 42 26.50 4.61 -3.62
CA ILE A 42 26.91 5.98 -3.97
C ILE A 42 27.77 6.54 -2.84
N ASP A 43 29.04 6.82 -3.13
CA ASP A 43 29.99 7.40 -2.16
C ASP A 43 29.69 8.88 -1.85
N ASP A 44 29.22 9.64 -2.85
CA ASP A 44 28.95 11.09 -2.73
C ASP A 44 27.59 11.43 -3.35
N PHE A 45 26.70 11.92 -2.49
CA PHE A 45 25.35 12.31 -2.86
C PHE A 45 25.24 13.76 -3.36
N GLU A 46 26.26 14.61 -3.15
CA GLU A 46 26.18 16.06 -3.43
C GLU A 46 25.81 16.36 -4.88
N GLY A 47 26.31 15.54 -5.82
CA GLY A 47 26.03 15.67 -7.25
C GLY A 47 24.56 15.44 -7.63
N TYR A 48 23.80 14.74 -6.79
CA TYR A 48 22.39 14.40 -7.02
C TYR A 48 21.42 15.31 -6.26
N ILE A 49 21.92 16.14 -5.33
CA ILE A 49 21.08 17.08 -4.62
C ILE A 49 20.73 18.25 -5.56
N PRO A 50 19.44 18.59 -5.74
CA PRO A 50 19.04 19.70 -6.57
C PRO A 50 19.65 21.03 -6.11
N LYS A 51 20.13 21.84 -7.07
CA LYS A 51 20.71 23.16 -6.77
C LYS A 51 19.69 24.15 -6.22
N SER A 52 18.42 23.99 -6.60
CA SER A 52 17.31 24.84 -6.18
C SER A 52 16.23 23.97 -5.57
N ILE A 53 16.12 23.98 -4.25
CA ILE A 53 15.11 23.22 -3.51
C ILE A 53 13.99 24.17 -3.08
N PRO A 54 12.74 23.97 -3.56
CA PRO A 54 11.62 24.81 -3.16
C PRO A 54 11.24 24.58 -1.70
N LYS A 55 10.53 25.55 -1.10
CA LYS A 55 9.90 25.34 0.20
C LYS A 55 8.68 24.44 0.04
N ALA A 56 8.65 23.34 0.77
CA ALA A 56 7.61 22.32 0.70
C ALA A 56 7.16 21.92 2.11
N ASP A 57 5.96 21.37 2.20
CA ASP A 57 5.39 20.82 3.43
C ASP A 57 5.53 19.28 3.45
N LEU A 58 5.30 18.66 2.29
CA LEU A 58 5.42 17.22 2.03
C LEU A 58 6.38 16.95 0.87
N ILE A 59 7.24 15.96 1.03
CA ILE A 59 8.01 15.36 -0.08
C ILE A 59 7.43 14.00 -0.45
N LEU A 60 7.31 13.76 -1.75
CA LEU A 60 6.99 12.46 -2.31
C LEU A 60 8.20 11.95 -3.10
N ALA A 61 8.82 10.85 -2.66
CA ALA A 61 10.01 10.28 -3.29
C ALA A 61 9.67 8.94 -3.95
N VAL A 62 9.47 8.91 -5.27
CA VAL A 62 8.86 7.79 -6.01
C VAL A 62 9.82 7.19 -7.04
N GLY A 63 10.00 5.86 -6.99
CA GLY A 63 10.78 5.14 -8.01
C GLY A 63 12.30 5.19 -7.84
N LEU A 64 12.79 5.69 -6.69
CA LEU A 64 14.21 5.74 -6.35
C LEU A 64 14.71 4.38 -5.84
N PHE A 65 15.78 3.83 -6.40
CA PHE A 65 16.37 2.54 -6.02
C PHE A 65 17.72 2.69 -5.33
N GLY A 66 17.91 2.02 -4.19
CA GLY A 66 19.18 1.98 -3.47
C GLY A 66 19.55 3.30 -2.79
N ASP A 67 20.86 3.52 -2.62
CA ASP A 67 21.43 4.57 -1.78
C ASP A 67 21.02 5.99 -2.20
N ILE A 68 20.59 6.21 -3.45
CA ILE A 68 20.12 7.52 -3.91
C ILE A 68 18.99 8.08 -3.03
N ASN A 69 18.22 7.22 -2.35
CA ASN A 69 17.20 7.66 -1.39
C ASN A 69 17.77 8.48 -0.22
N MET A 70 19.08 8.42 0.06
CA MET A 70 19.75 9.24 1.09
C MET A 70 19.76 10.74 0.78
N ILE A 71 19.46 11.17 -0.45
CA ILE A 71 19.24 12.59 -0.73
C ILE A 71 17.94 13.12 -0.12
N VAL A 72 16.95 12.25 0.08
CA VAL A 72 15.60 12.62 0.54
C VAL A 72 15.62 13.30 1.90
N PRO A 73 16.29 12.78 2.96
CA PRO A 73 16.39 13.49 4.25
C PRO A 73 17.06 14.86 4.10
N ILE A 74 18.12 14.96 3.29
CA ILE A 74 18.84 16.23 3.07
C ILE A 74 17.93 17.26 2.37
N ILE A 75 17.15 16.81 1.39
CA ILE A 75 16.18 17.67 0.69
C ILE A 75 15.03 18.06 1.62
N ALA A 76 14.57 17.17 2.51
CA ALA A 76 13.55 17.46 3.50
C ALA A 76 13.97 18.60 4.44
N GLU A 77 15.18 18.54 4.98
CA GLU A 77 15.71 19.61 5.84
C GLU A 77 15.85 20.94 5.09
N LYS A 78 16.41 20.93 3.88
CA LYS A 78 16.62 22.15 3.08
C LYS A 78 15.30 22.80 2.63
N SER A 79 14.34 21.97 2.18
CA SER A 79 13.00 22.42 1.81
C SER A 79 12.18 22.88 3.01
N GLY A 80 12.51 22.42 4.22
CA GLY A 80 11.72 22.65 5.43
C GLY A 80 10.47 21.77 5.50
N ALA A 81 10.38 20.74 4.67
CA ALA A 81 9.30 19.76 4.71
C ALA A 81 9.25 19.09 6.08
N LYS A 82 8.03 18.79 6.54
CA LYS A 82 7.79 18.09 7.81
C LYS A 82 7.53 16.62 7.63
N SER A 83 7.16 16.24 6.40
CA SER A 83 6.72 14.89 6.11
C SER A 83 7.29 14.40 4.79
N VAL A 84 7.55 13.10 4.71
CA VAL A 84 8.06 12.42 3.52
C VAL A 84 7.30 11.11 3.32
N ILE A 85 6.89 10.83 2.09
CA ILE A 85 6.35 9.53 1.70
C ILE A 85 7.30 8.89 0.68
N ILE A 86 7.78 7.69 0.98
CA ILE A 86 8.68 6.89 0.11
C ILE A 86 8.02 5.54 -0.16
N PRO A 87 7.12 5.42 -1.17
CA PRO A 87 6.46 4.17 -1.43
C PRO A 87 7.41 3.12 -2.00
N ILE A 88 7.24 1.89 -1.55
CA ILE A 88 8.03 0.73 -1.97
C ILE A 88 7.21 -0.08 -2.97
N HIS A 89 7.67 -0.14 -4.21
CA HIS A 89 7.02 -0.94 -5.27
C HIS A 89 7.84 -2.15 -5.70
N ASP A 90 9.10 -2.26 -5.27
CA ASP A 90 9.97 -3.40 -5.51
C ASP A 90 10.73 -3.78 -4.21
N PRO A 91 10.88 -5.08 -3.88
CA PRO A 91 11.58 -5.52 -2.67
C PRO A 91 13.02 -5.00 -2.53
N THR A 92 13.69 -4.74 -3.66
CA THR A 92 15.09 -4.27 -3.70
C THR A 92 15.22 -2.74 -3.61
N GLN A 93 14.11 -2.01 -3.70
CA GLN A 93 14.11 -0.55 -3.81
C GLN A 93 14.69 0.13 -2.57
N VAL A 94 14.11 -0.14 -1.39
CA VAL A 94 14.52 0.44 -0.11
C VAL A 94 14.46 -0.65 0.97
N PRO A 95 15.52 -1.45 1.14
CA PRO A 95 15.54 -2.50 2.17
C PRO A 95 15.38 -1.96 3.59
N PRO A 96 14.94 -2.76 4.58
CA PRO A 96 14.70 -2.28 5.95
C PRO A 96 15.89 -1.63 6.66
N GLY A 97 17.12 -2.00 6.29
CA GLY A 97 18.34 -1.32 6.75
C GLY A 97 18.37 0.14 6.28
N LEU A 98 18.23 0.34 4.97
CA LEU A 98 18.22 1.66 4.35
C LEU A 98 17.04 2.52 4.80
N GLN A 99 15.85 1.93 5.01
CA GLN A 99 14.70 2.67 5.57
C GLN A 99 15.04 3.32 6.91
N ARG A 100 15.67 2.56 7.83
CA ARG A 100 16.11 3.07 9.13
C ARG A 100 17.17 4.15 9.00
N GLU A 101 18.15 3.96 8.10
CA GLU A 101 19.19 4.97 7.86
C GLU A 101 18.63 6.29 7.33
N ILE A 102 17.64 6.23 6.45
CA ILE A 102 16.92 7.41 5.92
C ILE A 102 16.18 8.14 7.06
N GLU A 103 15.44 7.40 7.90
CA GLU A 103 14.71 7.98 9.04
C GLU A 103 15.65 8.61 10.07
N GLU A 104 16.72 7.92 10.45
CA GLU A 104 17.72 8.38 11.42
C GLU A 104 18.47 9.63 10.95
N SER A 105 18.57 9.84 9.63
CA SER A 105 19.25 10.99 9.03
C SER A 105 18.47 12.30 9.17
N ALA A 106 17.17 12.27 9.45
CA ALA A 106 16.35 13.46 9.66
C ALA A 106 15.22 13.19 10.69
N PRO A 107 15.55 13.07 11.99
CA PRO A 107 14.62 12.60 13.02
C PRO A 107 13.45 13.55 13.29
N GLU A 108 13.57 14.82 12.88
CA GLU A 108 12.52 15.84 13.01
C GLU A 108 11.50 15.82 11.84
N VAL A 109 11.71 14.94 10.87
CA VAL A 109 10.86 14.78 9.68
C VAL A 109 10.13 13.45 9.76
N LYS A 110 8.81 13.47 9.70
CA LYS A 110 8.01 12.24 9.70
C LYS A 110 8.13 11.55 8.35
N MET A 111 8.69 10.34 8.32
CA MET A 111 8.79 9.54 7.10
C MET A 111 7.93 8.29 7.19
N VAL A 112 7.37 7.87 6.05
CA VAL A 112 6.60 6.63 5.93
C VAL A 112 6.97 5.90 4.64
N PHE A 113 6.95 4.56 4.72
CA PHE A 113 7.37 3.66 3.64
C PHE A 113 6.24 2.70 3.25
N PRO A 114 5.12 3.19 2.69
CA PRO A 114 3.99 2.33 2.35
C PRO A 114 4.40 1.28 1.29
N LYS A 115 4.01 0.03 1.52
CA LYS A 115 4.37 -1.12 0.69
C LYS A 115 3.12 -1.93 0.31
N PRO A 116 2.59 -1.81 -0.92
CA PRO A 116 2.84 -0.77 -1.92
C PRO A 116 2.23 0.59 -1.56
N PHE A 117 2.37 1.58 -2.44
CA PHE A 117 1.83 2.94 -2.20
C PHE A 117 0.32 2.95 -1.88
N CYS A 118 -0.45 2.03 -2.46
CA CYS A 118 -1.89 1.90 -2.19
C CYS A 118 -2.21 1.20 -0.85
N THR A 119 -1.25 1.12 0.08
CA THR A 119 -1.49 0.69 1.48
C THR A 119 -1.33 1.84 2.46
N LEU A 120 -0.99 3.04 1.98
CA LEU A 120 -0.83 4.21 2.83
C LEU A 120 -2.16 4.58 3.50
N GLU A 121 -2.15 4.61 4.83
CA GLU A 121 -3.25 5.06 5.69
C GLU A 121 -2.85 6.32 6.48
N PRO A 122 -3.80 7.08 7.06
CA PRO A 122 -3.50 8.16 7.98
C PRO A 122 -2.62 7.68 9.15
N VAL A 123 -1.61 8.47 9.50
CA VAL A 123 -0.62 8.15 10.55
C VAL A 123 -0.59 9.18 11.67
N GLY A 124 -1.53 10.13 11.68
CA GLY A 124 -1.60 11.22 12.65
C GLY A 124 -0.65 12.39 12.35
N ASP A 125 -0.05 12.40 11.15
CA ASP A 125 0.76 13.50 10.66
C ASP A 125 -0.07 14.39 9.74
N GLN A 126 -0.04 15.71 9.98
CA GLN A 126 -0.92 16.65 9.28
C GLN A 126 -0.86 16.53 7.75
N TYR A 127 0.34 16.42 7.17
CA TYR A 127 0.52 16.48 5.73
C TYR A 127 0.34 15.12 5.06
N ILE A 128 0.77 14.04 5.72
CA ILE A 128 0.47 12.67 5.25
C ILE A 128 -1.04 12.42 5.33
N ASP A 129 -1.70 12.84 6.41
CA ASP A 129 -3.14 12.66 6.57
C ASP A 129 -3.93 13.54 5.58
N GLU A 130 -3.48 14.76 5.28
CA GLU A 130 -4.03 15.60 4.19
C GLU A 130 -3.91 14.91 2.83
N PHE A 131 -2.76 14.28 2.52
CA PHE A 131 -2.59 13.47 1.31
C PHE A 131 -3.54 12.26 1.29
N CYS A 132 -3.68 11.59 2.44
CA CYS A 132 -4.54 10.44 2.65
C CYS A 132 -6.05 10.75 2.57
N GLN A 133 -6.47 12.01 2.46
CA GLN A 133 -7.88 12.33 2.18
C GLN A 133 -8.28 11.94 0.76
N GLU A 134 -7.35 12.03 -0.20
CA GLU A 134 -7.62 11.76 -1.61
C GLU A 134 -6.86 10.53 -2.13
N PHE A 135 -5.65 10.27 -1.61
CA PHE A 135 -4.73 9.26 -2.16
C PHE A 135 -4.19 8.30 -1.10
N GLY A 136 -4.16 7.00 -1.39
CA GLY A 136 -3.58 6.01 -0.49
C GLY A 136 -4.27 4.66 -0.61
N LYS A 137 -4.58 4.03 0.52
CA LYS A 137 -5.41 2.82 0.57
C LYS A 137 -6.79 3.09 -0.04
N PRO A 138 -7.25 2.32 -1.03
CA PRO A 138 -8.45 2.66 -1.77
C PRO A 138 -9.72 2.55 -0.91
N GLU A 139 -10.64 3.49 -1.10
CA GLU A 139 -11.94 3.52 -0.42
C GLU A 139 -13.02 3.88 -1.43
N MET A 140 -14.07 3.07 -1.49
CA MET A 140 -15.20 3.26 -2.40
C MET A 140 -16.53 2.89 -1.74
N GLU A 141 -17.62 3.46 -2.25
CA GLU A 141 -18.99 3.05 -1.97
C GLU A 141 -19.56 2.38 -3.22
N ILE A 142 -20.22 1.24 -3.04
CA ILE A 142 -20.87 0.49 -4.12
C ILE A 142 -22.37 0.39 -3.82
N GLU A 143 -23.17 1.00 -4.68
CA GLU A 143 -24.63 0.82 -4.67
C GLU A 143 -24.97 -0.38 -5.56
N SER A 144 -25.65 -1.41 -5.02
CA SER A 144 -26.02 -2.61 -5.77
C SER A 144 -27.46 -3.07 -5.50
N ASP A 145 -28.10 -3.61 -6.53
CA ASP A 145 -29.41 -4.31 -6.48
C ASP A 145 -29.31 -5.53 -7.40
N GLY A 146 -28.64 -6.58 -6.90
CA GLY A 146 -28.17 -7.74 -7.66
C GLY A 146 -26.97 -7.44 -8.57
N LEU A 147 -27.04 -6.33 -9.33
CA LEU A 147 -25.94 -5.78 -10.13
C LEU A 147 -25.43 -4.48 -9.50
N VAL A 148 -24.15 -4.18 -9.68
CA VAL A 148 -23.57 -2.88 -9.35
C VAL A 148 -24.26 -1.79 -10.19
N LYS A 149 -24.87 -0.82 -9.51
CA LYS A 149 -25.56 0.31 -10.14
C LYS A 149 -24.67 1.53 -10.24
N LYS A 150 -23.84 1.76 -9.23
CA LYS A 150 -23.00 2.94 -9.12
C LYS A 150 -21.82 2.68 -8.20
N VAL A 151 -20.66 3.20 -8.59
CA VAL A 151 -19.46 3.20 -7.74
C VAL A 151 -19.04 4.64 -7.48
N THR A 152 -18.78 4.97 -6.21
CA THR A 152 -18.26 6.28 -5.82
C THR A 152 -16.91 6.09 -5.13
N VAL A 153 -15.83 6.57 -5.74
CA VAL A 153 -14.49 6.54 -5.12
C VAL A 153 -14.37 7.68 -4.10
N LYS A 154 -14.03 7.35 -2.85
CA LYS A 154 -13.73 8.32 -1.79
C LYS A 154 -12.25 8.62 -1.70
N ARG A 155 -11.42 7.59 -1.89
CA ARG A 155 -9.97 7.66 -1.89
C ARG A 155 -9.40 6.71 -2.94
N THR A 156 -8.50 7.20 -3.78
CA THR A 156 -7.94 6.42 -4.88
C THR A 156 -6.51 5.99 -4.57
N ALA A 157 -6.09 4.86 -5.14
CA ALA A 157 -4.68 4.53 -5.22
C ALA A 157 -3.93 5.68 -5.93
N PRO A 158 -2.73 6.07 -5.46
CA PRO A 158 -1.95 7.17 -6.05
C PRO A 158 -1.62 6.98 -7.54
N CYS A 159 -1.58 5.71 -7.99
CA CYS A 159 -1.36 5.38 -9.39
C CYS A 159 -2.61 5.51 -10.27
N GLY A 160 -3.80 5.82 -9.72
CA GLY A 160 -5.06 5.94 -10.46
C GLY A 160 -5.81 4.63 -10.72
N SER A 161 -5.30 3.48 -10.26
CA SER A 161 -5.93 2.17 -10.52
C SER A 161 -7.35 2.06 -9.98
N THR A 162 -7.64 2.67 -8.83
CA THR A 162 -8.97 2.62 -8.20
C THR A 162 -10.03 3.27 -9.07
N ASN A 163 -9.75 4.45 -9.64
CA ASN A 163 -10.67 5.13 -10.55
C ASN A 163 -10.90 4.29 -11.81
N TYR A 164 -9.83 3.74 -12.39
CA TYR A 164 -9.96 2.83 -13.54
C TYR A 164 -10.84 1.63 -13.21
N ILE A 165 -10.64 0.98 -12.05
CA ILE A 165 -11.45 -0.18 -11.65
C ILE A 165 -12.91 0.23 -11.44
N ALA A 166 -13.16 1.34 -10.74
CA ALA A 166 -14.51 1.83 -10.46
C ALA A 166 -15.34 2.05 -11.74
N GLU A 167 -14.73 2.60 -12.79
CA GLU A 167 -15.37 2.82 -14.09
C GLU A 167 -15.73 1.53 -14.84
N HIS A 168 -15.12 0.40 -14.48
CA HIS A 168 -15.20 -0.86 -15.22
C HIS A 168 -15.92 -1.99 -14.48
N ILE A 169 -16.42 -1.74 -13.25
CA ILE A 169 -17.16 -2.73 -12.46
C ILE A 169 -18.67 -2.45 -12.37
N GLU A 170 -19.14 -1.30 -12.88
CA GLU A 170 -20.58 -1.03 -12.98
C GLU A 170 -21.27 -2.02 -13.93
N GLY A 171 -22.45 -2.51 -13.53
CA GLY A 171 -23.23 -3.50 -14.27
C GLY A 171 -22.85 -4.96 -14.01
N ILE A 172 -21.79 -5.24 -13.23
CA ILE A 172 -21.37 -6.60 -12.87
C ILE A 172 -22.25 -7.13 -11.72
N PRO A 173 -22.58 -8.45 -11.66
CA PRO A 173 -23.21 -9.07 -10.50
C PRO A 173 -22.41 -8.87 -9.22
N ALA A 174 -23.08 -8.51 -8.12
CA ALA A 174 -22.44 -8.11 -6.86
C ALA A 174 -21.48 -9.18 -6.29
N ASP A 175 -21.79 -10.46 -6.50
CA ASP A 175 -20.99 -11.61 -6.09
C ASP A 175 -19.78 -11.91 -7.00
N GLU A 176 -19.74 -11.33 -8.20
CA GLU A 176 -18.62 -11.46 -9.17
C GLU A 176 -17.66 -10.26 -9.14
N VAL A 177 -18.07 -9.12 -8.55
CA VAL A 177 -17.32 -7.85 -8.58
C VAL A 177 -15.91 -7.99 -8.01
N GLU A 178 -15.73 -8.73 -6.93
CA GLU A 178 -14.41 -8.91 -6.31
C GLU A 178 -13.40 -9.50 -7.30
N LEU A 179 -13.81 -10.57 -8.00
CA LEU A 179 -12.98 -11.24 -9.00
C LEU A 179 -12.70 -10.32 -10.18
N GLU A 180 -13.74 -9.64 -10.67
CA GLU A 180 -13.62 -8.73 -11.80
C GLU A 180 -12.75 -7.52 -11.49
N ALA A 181 -12.84 -6.94 -10.29
CA ALA A 181 -11.96 -5.87 -9.85
C ALA A 181 -10.48 -6.30 -9.83
N GLY A 182 -10.20 -7.53 -9.36
CA GLY A 182 -8.87 -8.13 -9.47
C GLY A 182 -8.41 -8.29 -10.91
N ASN A 183 -9.29 -8.70 -11.83
CA ASN A 183 -8.98 -8.79 -13.26
C ASN A 183 -8.70 -7.41 -13.87
N LYS A 184 -9.46 -6.37 -13.49
CA LYS A 184 -9.22 -4.99 -13.96
C LYS A 184 -7.89 -4.44 -13.49
N LEU A 185 -7.39 -4.80 -12.31
CA LEU A 185 -6.05 -4.41 -11.87
C LEU A 185 -4.95 -4.93 -12.82
N HIS A 186 -5.11 -6.15 -13.35
CA HIS A 186 -4.19 -6.72 -14.36
C HIS A 186 -4.29 -6.00 -15.71
N ASN A 187 -5.49 -5.53 -16.09
CA ASN A 187 -5.72 -4.73 -17.30
C ASN A 187 -5.21 -3.28 -17.17
N TYR A 188 -5.15 -2.75 -15.94
CA TYR A 188 -4.55 -1.46 -15.61
C TYR A 188 -3.00 -1.48 -15.64
N PRO A 189 -2.38 -2.59 -16.04
CA PRO A 189 -1.27 -3.28 -15.36
C PRO A 189 -0.60 -2.55 -14.17
N CYS A 190 -0.62 -3.11 -12.97
CA CYS A 190 0.15 -2.61 -11.84
C CYS A 190 1.68 -2.62 -12.11
N ASN A 191 2.39 -1.56 -11.72
CA ASN A 191 3.86 -1.47 -11.83
C ASN A 191 4.61 -2.05 -10.60
N ALA A 192 3.89 -2.62 -9.63
CA ALA A 192 4.51 -3.28 -8.49
C ALA A 192 5.21 -4.58 -8.91
N SER A 193 6.29 -4.91 -8.23
CA SER A 193 7.12 -6.07 -8.53
C SER A 193 6.38 -7.39 -8.31
N MET A 194 6.67 -8.35 -9.20
CA MET A 194 6.29 -9.76 -9.06
C MET A 194 7.37 -10.58 -8.36
N ALA A 195 8.50 -9.96 -7.98
CA ALA A 195 9.48 -10.63 -7.14
C ALA A 195 8.91 -10.86 -5.74
N THR A 196 9.18 -12.03 -5.17
CA THR A 196 8.80 -12.32 -3.78
C THR A 196 9.58 -11.41 -2.84
N ASP A 197 8.88 -10.69 -1.99
CA ASP A 197 9.48 -9.87 -0.94
C ASP A 197 9.87 -10.79 0.24
N PRO A 198 11.14 -10.84 0.65
CA PRO A 198 11.60 -11.75 1.71
C PRO A 198 11.10 -11.37 3.10
N VAL A 199 10.64 -10.13 3.31
CA VAL A 199 10.06 -9.69 4.59
C VAL A 199 8.61 -10.15 4.70
N VAL A 200 7.88 -10.08 3.58
CA VAL A 200 6.43 -10.33 3.56
C VAL A 200 6.08 -11.78 3.20
N GLY A 201 6.95 -12.47 2.45
CA GLY A 201 6.70 -13.83 1.97
C GLY A 201 5.77 -13.91 0.74
N ASP A 202 5.40 -12.76 0.17
CA ASP A 202 4.53 -12.64 -1.01
C ASP A 202 5.05 -11.52 -1.94
N THR A 203 4.43 -11.32 -3.09
CA THR A 203 4.80 -10.25 -4.04
C THR A 203 4.11 -8.93 -3.69
N ILE A 204 4.76 -7.80 -3.99
CA ILE A 204 4.17 -6.48 -3.77
C ILE A 204 2.96 -6.26 -4.70
N LEU A 205 2.95 -6.88 -5.88
CA LEU A 205 1.78 -6.89 -6.77
C LEU A 205 0.58 -7.59 -6.13
N HIS A 206 0.77 -8.73 -5.45
CA HIS A 206 -0.32 -9.38 -4.72
C HIS A 206 -0.86 -8.51 -3.59
N LEU A 207 0.01 -7.83 -2.83
CA LEU A 207 -0.43 -6.87 -1.81
C LEU A 207 -1.33 -5.78 -2.40
N ALA A 208 -0.96 -5.22 -3.56
CA ALA A 208 -1.81 -4.25 -4.28
C ALA A 208 -3.17 -4.86 -4.67
N GLY A 209 -3.17 -6.11 -5.14
CA GLY A 209 -4.39 -6.88 -5.42
C GLY A 209 -5.26 -7.08 -4.19
N TYR A 210 -4.68 -7.31 -3.02
CA TYR A 210 -5.42 -7.46 -1.77
C TYR A 210 -6.12 -6.15 -1.38
N GLN A 211 -5.49 -4.99 -1.60
CA GLN A 211 -6.13 -3.69 -1.33
C GLN A 211 -7.35 -3.44 -2.22
N VAL A 212 -7.28 -3.86 -3.50
CA VAL A 212 -8.42 -3.80 -4.43
C VAL A 212 -9.56 -4.72 -3.98
N LYS A 213 -9.25 -5.95 -3.58
CA LYS A 213 -10.27 -6.88 -3.08
C LYS A 213 -10.90 -6.37 -1.79
N GLU A 214 -10.09 -5.89 -0.86
CA GLU A 214 -10.54 -5.37 0.43
C GLU A 214 -11.54 -4.22 0.24
N THR A 215 -11.19 -3.21 -0.56
CA THR A 215 -12.06 -2.04 -0.77
C THR A 215 -13.41 -2.43 -1.39
N VAL A 216 -13.41 -3.38 -2.33
CA VAL A 216 -14.65 -3.91 -2.94
C VAL A 216 -15.49 -4.68 -1.92
N ARG A 217 -14.87 -5.58 -1.15
CA ARG A 217 -15.57 -6.38 -0.13
C ARG A 217 -16.19 -5.49 0.94
N ARG A 218 -15.45 -4.49 1.43
CA ARG A 218 -15.97 -3.50 2.38
C ARG A 218 -17.13 -2.71 1.78
N ALA A 219 -16.99 -2.24 0.54
CA ALA A 219 -18.03 -1.47 -0.14
C ALA A 219 -19.31 -2.27 -0.40
N LEU A 220 -19.20 -3.59 -0.61
CA LEU A 220 -20.34 -4.50 -0.75
C LEU A 220 -20.92 -4.98 0.59
N GLY A 221 -20.15 -4.87 1.69
CA GLY A 221 -20.49 -5.40 3.01
C GLY A 221 -20.37 -6.93 3.12
N PHE A 222 -19.66 -7.59 2.21
CA PHE A 222 -19.39 -9.03 2.32
C PHE A 222 -18.15 -9.49 1.55
N ALA A 223 -17.62 -10.65 1.94
CA ALA A 223 -16.63 -11.43 1.19
C ALA A 223 -17.19 -12.82 0.88
N MET A 224 -16.77 -13.44 -0.24
CA MET A 224 -17.21 -14.79 -0.62
C MET A 224 -16.20 -15.89 -0.26
N LYS A 225 -14.98 -15.49 0.11
CA LYS A 225 -13.89 -16.40 0.45
C LYS A 225 -12.98 -15.75 1.48
N SER A 226 -12.63 -16.51 2.52
CA SER A 226 -11.67 -16.08 3.55
C SER A 226 -11.05 -17.29 4.23
N ALA A 227 -9.85 -17.09 4.77
CA ALA A 227 -9.34 -17.98 5.80
C ALA A 227 -10.18 -17.80 7.08
N VAL A 228 -10.50 -18.90 7.76
CA VAL A 228 -11.29 -18.96 8.99
C VAL A 228 -10.50 -19.76 10.01
N VAL A 229 -10.53 -19.29 11.27
CA VAL A 229 -9.87 -19.95 12.40
C VAL A 229 -10.88 -20.81 13.14
N ASP A 230 -10.59 -22.08 13.31
CA ASP A 230 -11.27 -22.97 14.25
C ASP A 230 -10.74 -22.70 15.67
N HIS A 231 -11.57 -22.03 16.48
CA HIS A 231 -11.23 -21.69 17.86
C HIS A 231 -11.25 -22.89 18.82
N GLU A 232 -11.77 -24.06 18.43
CA GLU A 232 -11.68 -25.26 19.26
C GLU A 232 -10.29 -25.91 19.18
N THR A 233 -9.61 -25.78 18.04
CA THR A 233 -8.27 -26.35 17.81
C THR A 233 -7.15 -25.32 17.91
N CYS A 234 -7.47 -24.02 17.93
CA CYS A 234 -6.48 -22.94 18.03
C CYS A 234 -5.89 -22.82 19.44
N GLU A 235 -4.72 -23.42 19.63
CA GLU A 235 -3.94 -23.35 20.89
C GLU A 235 -3.03 -22.10 20.93
N ALA A 236 -3.64 -20.92 21.09
CA ALA A 236 -2.92 -19.65 21.11
C ALA A 236 -1.85 -19.54 22.22
N SER A 237 -2.08 -20.18 23.37
CA SER A 237 -1.12 -20.16 24.49
C SER A 237 0.18 -20.93 24.22
N GLU A 238 0.16 -21.86 23.27
CA GLU A 238 1.30 -22.70 22.90
C GLU A 238 1.84 -22.36 21.49
N CYS A 239 1.06 -21.65 20.69
CA CYS A 239 1.45 -21.09 19.39
C CYS A 239 2.08 -19.71 19.57
N GLN A 240 3.14 -19.38 18.84
CA GLN A 240 3.70 -18.03 18.86
C GLN A 240 3.00 -17.11 17.83
N HIS A 241 1.70 -17.31 17.59
CA HIS A 241 0.90 -16.58 16.60
C HIS A 241 1.51 -16.55 15.19
N GLU A 242 1.92 -17.72 14.66
CA GLU A 242 2.55 -17.82 13.33
C GLU A 242 1.67 -17.23 12.21
N CYS A 243 0.35 -17.34 12.33
CA CYS A 243 -0.59 -16.70 11.38
C CYS A 243 -0.47 -15.17 11.32
N ILE A 244 -0.12 -14.50 12.41
CA ILE A 244 0.12 -13.04 12.46
C ILE A 244 1.52 -12.72 11.92
N LYS A 245 2.53 -13.49 12.36
CA LYS A 245 3.94 -13.32 11.95
C LYS A 245 4.16 -13.51 10.45
N HIS A 246 3.36 -14.36 9.82
CA HIS A 246 3.52 -14.71 8.41
C HIS A 246 2.41 -14.15 7.50
N CYS A 247 1.41 -13.45 8.04
CA CYS A 247 0.39 -12.81 7.19
C CYS A 247 1.00 -11.64 6.41
N PRO A 248 0.96 -11.64 5.06
CA PRO A 248 1.53 -10.56 4.26
C PRO A 248 1.00 -9.17 4.61
N GLN A 249 -0.31 -9.07 4.85
CA GLN A 249 -0.99 -7.81 5.18
C GLN A 249 -0.57 -7.30 6.56
N VAL A 250 -0.40 -8.19 7.54
CA VAL A 250 0.07 -7.82 8.88
C VAL A 250 1.54 -7.34 8.83
N GLN A 251 2.39 -7.99 8.04
CA GLN A 251 3.79 -7.59 7.89
C GLN A 251 3.98 -6.19 7.26
N ILE A 252 2.95 -5.65 6.60
CA ILE A 252 2.93 -4.27 6.09
C ILE A 252 2.10 -3.30 6.96
N GLY A 253 1.70 -3.74 8.16
CA GLY A 253 1.05 -2.90 9.16
C GLY A 253 -0.48 -2.85 9.11
N LEU A 254 -1.14 -3.79 8.41
CA LEU A 254 -2.61 -3.86 8.37
C LEU A 254 -3.16 -4.89 9.38
N ASP A 255 -4.32 -4.58 9.96
CA ASP A 255 -4.99 -5.40 10.98
C ASP A 255 -5.80 -6.58 10.39
N THR A 256 -5.22 -7.32 9.43
CA THR A 256 -5.90 -8.46 8.80
C THR A 256 -6.06 -9.66 9.71
N VAL A 257 -5.09 -9.88 10.60
CA VAL A 257 -5.16 -10.94 11.62
C VAL A 257 -4.95 -10.29 12.99
N THR A 258 -6.00 -10.30 13.81
CA THR A 258 -6.02 -9.73 15.16
C THR A 258 -6.25 -10.84 16.18
N LEU A 259 -6.26 -10.48 17.47
CA LEU A 259 -6.51 -11.41 18.57
C LEU A 259 -7.85 -11.09 19.24
N ASN A 260 -8.62 -12.14 19.57
CA ASN A 260 -9.80 -12.01 20.42
C ASN A 260 -9.42 -11.95 21.91
N GLU A 261 -10.44 -11.92 22.80
CA GLU A 261 -10.25 -11.89 24.26
C GLU A 261 -9.52 -13.11 24.84
N ASN A 262 -9.51 -14.24 24.12
CA ASN A 262 -8.81 -15.47 24.48
C ASN A 262 -7.42 -15.57 23.84
N GLU A 263 -6.91 -14.46 23.28
CA GLU A 263 -5.65 -14.40 22.52
C GLU A 263 -5.65 -15.31 21.27
N GLN A 264 -6.80 -15.78 20.80
CA GLN A 264 -6.89 -16.57 19.58
C GLN A 264 -7.00 -15.67 18.35
N ALA A 265 -6.44 -16.12 17.24
CA ALA A 265 -6.45 -15.37 15.99
C ALA A 265 -7.87 -15.19 15.44
N VAL A 266 -8.15 -13.99 14.93
CA VAL A 266 -9.35 -13.62 14.19
C VAL A 266 -8.90 -13.01 12.87
N ILE A 267 -9.38 -13.56 11.76
CA ILE A 267 -9.03 -13.09 10.41
C ILE A 267 -10.19 -12.23 9.90
N ASP A 268 -9.89 -10.99 9.51
CA ASP A 268 -10.86 -10.11 8.86
C ASP A 268 -11.13 -10.58 7.41
N PRO A 269 -12.37 -11.02 7.09
CA PRO A 269 -12.70 -11.51 5.75
C PRO A 269 -12.55 -10.44 4.67
N ALA A 270 -12.67 -9.16 5.02
CA ALA A 270 -12.51 -8.08 4.07
C ALA A 270 -11.07 -8.00 3.57
N SER A 271 -10.11 -7.91 4.50
CA SER A 271 -8.69 -7.70 4.17
C SER A 271 -7.90 -8.99 3.93
N CYS A 272 -8.46 -10.17 4.19
CA CYS A 272 -7.83 -11.46 3.94
C CYS A 272 -7.43 -11.64 2.46
N GLY A 273 -6.13 -11.73 2.17
CA GLY A 273 -5.63 -11.92 0.80
C GLY A 273 -5.94 -13.27 0.16
N CYS A 274 -6.40 -14.26 0.95
CA CYS A 274 -6.64 -15.64 0.52
C CYS A 274 -5.39 -16.33 -0.05
N CYS A 275 -4.20 -16.00 0.48
CA CYS A 275 -2.90 -16.48 0.02
C CYS A 275 -2.46 -17.84 0.62
N GLU A 276 -3.25 -18.37 1.56
CA GLU A 276 -3.02 -19.65 2.25
C GLU A 276 -1.75 -19.72 3.12
N ILE A 277 -0.95 -18.66 3.22
CA ILE A 277 0.28 -18.66 4.05
C ILE A 277 -0.04 -18.99 5.52
N CYS A 278 -1.04 -18.33 6.12
CA CYS A 278 -1.43 -18.62 7.50
C CYS A 278 -1.92 -20.06 7.73
N ILE A 279 -2.49 -20.70 6.70
CA ILE A 279 -2.93 -22.10 6.76
C ILE A 279 -1.69 -23.01 6.83
N ASN A 280 -0.71 -22.75 5.97
CA ASN A 280 0.52 -23.53 5.91
C ASN A 280 1.41 -23.36 7.14
N GLU A 281 1.41 -22.16 7.74
CA GLU A 281 2.23 -21.85 8.92
C GLU A 281 1.55 -22.22 10.25
N CYS A 282 0.26 -22.59 10.26
CA CYS A 282 -0.44 -22.94 11.49
C CYS A 282 0.01 -24.31 12.02
N PRO A 283 0.70 -24.39 13.18
CA PRO A 283 1.23 -25.67 13.67
C PRO A 283 0.16 -26.64 14.16
N TYR A 284 -1.04 -26.14 14.45
CA TYR A 284 -2.19 -26.91 14.94
C TYR A 284 -3.21 -27.24 13.84
N GLY A 285 -3.02 -26.76 12.61
CA GLY A 285 -3.97 -26.95 11.51
C GLY A 285 -5.34 -26.31 11.75
N SER A 286 -5.40 -25.28 12.60
CA SER A 286 -6.64 -24.63 13.05
C SER A 286 -7.17 -23.58 12.08
N ILE A 287 -6.61 -23.46 10.88
CA ILE A 287 -7.02 -22.44 9.90
C ILE A 287 -7.31 -23.15 8.59
N GLU A 288 -8.48 -22.86 8.02
CA GLU A 288 -8.89 -23.40 6.72
C GLU A 288 -9.45 -22.31 5.82
N MET A 289 -9.50 -22.59 4.51
CA MET A 289 -10.11 -21.71 3.53
C MET A 289 -11.58 -22.08 3.35
N GLU A 290 -12.48 -21.13 3.56
CA GLU A 290 -13.91 -21.35 3.39
C GLU A 290 -14.46 -20.49 2.25
N GLU A 291 -15.34 -21.09 1.43
CA GLU A 291 -16.07 -20.42 0.34
C GLU A 291 -17.55 -20.29 0.72
N ARG A 292 -17.89 -19.18 1.36
CA ARG A 292 -19.26 -18.78 1.72
C ARG A 292 -19.36 -17.27 1.89
N LYS A 293 -20.58 -16.77 2.03
CA LYS A 293 -20.81 -15.34 2.29
C LYS A 293 -20.46 -14.98 3.75
N PHE A 294 -19.40 -14.20 3.92
CA PHE A 294 -19.02 -13.54 5.17
C PHE A 294 -19.58 -12.13 5.16
N THR A 295 -20.42 -11.79 6.13
CA THR A 295 -20.90 -10.40 6.27
C THR A 295 -19.80 -9.57 6.92
N ILE A 296 -19.52 -8.39 6.37
CA ILE A 296 -18.55 -7.44 6.90
C ILE A 296 -19.34 -6.33 7.58
N GLU A 297 -19.01 -6.08 8.84
CA GLU A 297 -19.59 -5.00 9.64
C GLU A 297 -18.99 -3.63 9.29
#